data_AF-A0A838IY76-F1
#
_entry.id   AF-A0A838IY76-F1
#
_cell.length_a   1.000
_cell.length_b   1.000
_cell.length_c   1.000
_cell.angle_alpha   90.00
_cell.angle_beta   90.00
_cell.angle_gamma   90.00
#
_symmetry.space_group_name_H-M   'P 1'
#
loop_
_entity.id
_entity.type
_entity.pdbx_description
1 polymer ?
#
loop_
_entity_poly.entity_id
_entity_poly.type
_entity_poly.pdbx_seq_one_letter_code
_entity_poly.pdbx_strand_id
1 'polypeptide(L)' 'MSTGNATLDLIVYLASWVFLIGMLMVVATAVPAIGSRYPRIVLHGFLVAISSFVIVGVAALALG' A
#
# COMPACT_ATOMS: atom_id res chain seq x y z
N MET A 1 -6.44 1.91 -16.64
CA MET A 1 -6.93 3.28 -16.88
C MET A 1 -5.69 4.15 -16.96
N SER A 2 -5.34 4.67 -18.15
CA SER A 2 -4.14 5.50 -18.33
C SER A 2 -4.48 6.94 -18.03
N THR A 3 -3.64 7.61 -17.26
CA THR A 3 -3.81 9.02 -16.85
C THR A 3 -3.28 10.01 -17.88
N GLY A 4 -2.70 9.53 -18.99
CA GLY A 4 -2.06 10.35 -20.02
C GLY A 4 -0.63 10.80 -19.66
N ASN A 5 -0.19 10.55 -18.42
CA ASN A 5 1.18 10.77 -17.96
C ASN A 5 1.82 9.42 -17.60
N ALA A 6 2.79 8.97 -18.42
CA ALA A 6 3.45 7.68 -18.25
C ALA A 6 4.16 7.53 -16.88
N THR A 7 4.67 8.62 -16.32
CA THR A 7 5.31 8.62 -15.00
C THR A 7 4.28 8.43 -13.89
N LEU A 8 3.13 9.10 -13.98
CA LEU A 8 2.05 8.97 -13.00
C LEU A 8 1.43 7.56 -13.06
N ASP A 9 1.24 7.01 -14.25
CA ASP A 9 0.78 5.63 -14.45
C ASP A 9 1.72 4.60 -13.79
N LEU A 10 3.05 4.79 -13.95
CA LEU A 10 4.04 3.93 -13.30
C LEU A 10 3.99 4.04 -11.76
N ILE A 11 3.86 5.27 -11.23
CA ILE A 11 3.79 5.49 -9.78
C ILE A 11 2.53 4.86 -9.19
N VAL A 12 1.38 5.02 -9.86
CA VAL A 12 0.11 4.41 -9.44
C VAL A 12 0.22 2.88 -9.48
N TYR A 13 0.85 2.33 -10.52
CA TYR A 13 1.10 0.90 -10.60
C TYR A 13 1.95 0.39 -9.42
N LEU A 14 3.08 1.04 -9.12
CA LEU A 14 3.90 0.67 -7.97
C LEU A 14 3.16 0.83 -6.64
N ALA A 15 2.40 1.92 -6.47
CA ALA A 15 1.62 2.16 -5.27
C ALA A 15 0.52 1.11 -5.07
N SER A 16 -0.09 0.60 -6.16
CA SER A 16 -1.07 -0.48 -6.07
C SER A 16 -0.47 -1.79 -5.55
N TRP A 17 0.78 -2.11 -5.92
CA TRP A 17 1.50 -3.25 -5.37
C TRP A 17 1.83 -3.05 -3.89
N VAL A 18 2.27 -1.86 -3.49
CA VAL A 18 2.54 -1.53 -2.09
C VAL A 18 1.26 -1.64 -1.25
N PHE A 19 0.14 -1.13 -1.77
CA PHE A 19 -1.17 -1.27 -1.14
C PHE A 19 -1.55 -2.74 -0.95
N LEU A 20 -1.39 -3.55 -1.99
CA LEU A 20 -1.70 -4.97 -1.97
C LEU A 20 -0.85 -5.72 -0.94
N ILE A 21 0.45 -5.43 -0.86
CA ILE A 21 1.35 -6.02 0.15
C ILE A 21 0.91 -5.63 1.56
N GLY A 22 0.60 -4.35 1.79
CA GLY A 22 0.11 -3.87 3.07
C GLY A 22 -1.20 -4.56 3.49
N MET A 23 -2.16 -4.66 2.56
CA MET A 23 -3.41 -5.37 2.80
C MET A 23 -3.19 -6.87 3.05
N LEU A 24 -2.29 -7.52 2.33
CA LEU A 24 -1.96 -8.93 2.55
C LEU A 24 -1.40 -9.15 3.96
N MET A 25 -0.54 -8.26 4.44
CA MET A 25 -0.04 -8.29 5.82
C MET A 25 -1.18 -8.13 6.84
N VAL A 26 -2.12 -7.22 6.60
CA VAL A 26 -3.30 -7.05 7.47
C VAL A 26 -4.16 -8.31 7.44
N VAL A 27 -4.50 -8.85 6.28
CA VAL A 27 -5.32 -10.06 6.16
C VAL A 27 -4.64 -11.28 6.79
N ALA A 28 -3.32 -11.41 6.63
CA ALA A 28 -2.56 -12.50 7.24
C ALA A 28 -2.66 -12.52 8.78
N THR A 29 -2.93 -11.37 9.41
CA THR A 29 -3.10 -11.31 10.88
C THR A 29 -4.39 -11.97 11.36
N ALA A 30 -5.38 -12.16 10.47
CA ALA A 30 -6.58 -12.93 10.78
C ALA A 30 -6.26 -14.42 11.07
N VAL A 31 -5.08 -14.90 10.67
CA VAL A 31 -4.59 -16.23 11.04
C VAL A 31 -4.10 -16.20 12.50
N PRO A 32 -4.72 -16.96 13.42
CA PRO A 32 -4.42 -16.90 14.86
C PRO A 32 -2.94 -17.20 15.20
N ALA A 33 -2.30 -18.06 14.40
CA ALA A 33 -0.88 -18.40 14.54
C ALA A 33 0.05 -17.22 14.26
N ILE A 34 -0.35 -16.29 13.39
CA ILE A 34 0.43 -15.10 13.02
C ILE A 34 0.12 -13.97 14.00
N GLY A 35 -1.16 -13.75 14.32
CA GLY A 35 -1.58 -12.71 15.26
C GLY A 35 -1.00 -12.88 16.66
N SER A 36 -0.87 -14.13 17.15
CA SER A 36 -0.29 -14.42 18.46
C SER A 36 1.24 -14.29 18.51
N ARG A 37 1.94 -14.60 17.41
CA ARG A 37 3.41 -14.52 17.33
C ARG A 37 3.91 -13.10 17.00
N TYR A 38 3.15 -12.37 16.19
CA TYR A 38 3.57 -11.07 15.66
C TYR A 38 2.42 -10.04 15.71
N PRO A 39 2.01 -9.60 16.90
CA PRO A 39 0.87 -8.69 17.06
C PRO A 39 1.06 -7.34 16.35
N ARG A 40 2.32 -6.94 16.09
CA ARG A 40 2.65 -5.68 15.41
C ARG A 40 2.50 -5.74 13.88
N ILE A 41 2.32 -6.92 13.27
CA ILE A 41 2.16 -7.06 11.81
C ILE A 41 0.92 -6.31 11.31
N VAL A 42 -0.17 -6.29 12.09
CA VAL A 42 -1.38 -5.54 11.73
C VAL A 42 -1.05 -4.07 11.51
N LEU A 43 -0.35 -3.46 12.47
CA LEU A 43 0.02 -2.06 12.43
C LEU A 43 0.96 -1.77 11.25
N HIS A 44 1.95 -2.64 11.01
CA HIS A 44 2.88 -2.47 9.88
C HIS A 44 2.15 -2.61 8.55
N GLY A 45 1.32 -3.62 8.37
CA GLY A 45 0.52 -3.81 7.14
C GLY A 45 -0.41 -2.63 6.88
N PHE A 46 -1.05 -2.12 7.94
CA PHE A 46 -1.91 -0.94 7.85
C PHE A 46 -1.13 0.32 7.47
N LEU A 47 0.02 0.57 8.09
CA LEU A 47 0.89 1.70 7.75
C LEU A 47 1.42 1.61 6.31
N VAL A 48 1.80 0.41 5.86
CA VAL A 48 2.23 0.17 4.48
C VAL A 48 1.08 0.45 3.50
N ALA A 49 -0.13 -0.02 3.80
CA ALA A 49 -1.31 0.25 2.97
C ALA A 49 -1.67 1.75 2.95
N ILE A 50 -1.52 2.49 4.06
CA ILE A 50 -1.73 3.94 4.06
C ILE A 50 -0.67 4.66 3.22
N SER A 51 0.59 4.21 3.30
CA SER A 51 1.69 4.86 2.59
C SER A 51 1.49 4.88 1.07
N SER A 52 0.79 3.90 0.49
CA SER A 52 0.49 3.91 -0.95
C SER A 52 -0.41 5.09 -1.34
N PHE A 53 -1.38 5.47 -0.51
CA PHE A 53 -2.23 6.63 -0.76
C PHE A 53 -1.44 7.92 -0.67
N VAL A 54 -0.50 8.01 0.28
CA VAL A 54 0.39 9.17 0.41
C VAL A 54 1.29 9.29 -0.83
N ILE A 55 1.88 8.18 -1.30
CA ILE A 55 2.72 8.16 -2.50
C ILE A 55 1.94 8.68 -3.71
N VAL A 56 0.73 8.16 -3.95
CA VAL A 56 -0.10 8.61 -5.08
C VAL A 56 -0.52 10.06 -4.91
N GLY A 57 -0.93 10.47 -3.71
CA GLY A 57 -1.35 11.84 -3.44
C GLY A 57 -0.21 12.86 -3.65
N VAL A 58 0.99 12.55 -3.16
CA VAL A 58 2.17 13.41 -3.37
C VAL A 58 2.55 13.44 -4.85
N ALA A 59 2.54 12.30 -5.55
CA ALA A 59 2.86 12.26 -6.97
C ALA A 59 1.83 13.03 -7.82
N ALA A 60 0.55 12.93 -7.48
CA ALA A 60 -0.50 13.70 -8.15
C ALA A 60 -0.34 15.20 -7.92
N LEU A 61 0.06 15.64 -6.72
CA LEU A 61 0.34 17.05 -6.43
C LEU A 61 1.62 17.57 -7.11
N ALA A 62 2.62 16.71 -7.32
CA ALA A 62 3.89 17.08 -7.92
C ALA A 62 3.90 17.04 -9.45
N LEU A 63 3.04 16.22 -10.06
CA LEU A 63 2.99 15.96 -11.51
C LEU A 63 1.67 16.39 -12.18
N GLY A 64 0.67 16.79 -11.40
CA GLY A 64 -0.60 17.36 -11.87
C GLY A 64 -0.56 18.87 -11.91
#